data_AF-A0A7V3T3I1-F1
#
_entry.id   AF-A0A7V3T3I1-F1
#
_cell.length_a   1.000
_cell.length_b   1.000
_cell.length_c   1.000
_cell.angle_alpha   90.00
_cell.angle_beta   90.00
_cell.angle_gamma   90.00
#
_symmetry.space_group_name_H-M   'P 1'
#
loop_
_entity.id
_entity.type
_entity.pdbx_description
1 polymer ?
#
loop_
_entity_poly.entity_id
_entity_poly.type
_entity_poly.pdbx_seq_one_letter_code
_entity_poly.pdbx_strand_id
1 'polypeptide(L)' 'MTKFFQPNLDRRGRWVRAIWGVLMLAIGVALLFGEGWRVWVGLGFVALGLLGLIEARRGWCLARACGLKTRL' A
#
# COMPACT_ATOMS: atom_id res chain seq x y z
N MET A 1 -26.26 -0.70 -1.36
CA MET A 1 -25.19 -0.03 -2.14
C MET A 1 -23.86 -0.70 -1.85
N THR A 2 -23.40 -1.68 -2.63
CA THR A 2 -22.23 -2.51 -2.23
C THR A 2 -21.31 -2.91 -3.39
N LYS A 3 -21.30 -2.17 -4.51
CA LYS A 3 -20.37 -2.47 -5.61
C LYS A 3 -19.00 -1.82 -5.46
N PHE A 4 -18.83 -0.82 -4.57
CA PHE A 4 -17.56 -0.13 -4.39
C PHE A 4 -16.48 -0.99 -3.75
N PHE A 5 -16.82 -1.80 -2.74
CA PHE A 5 -15.86 -2.69 -2.04
C PHE A 5 -15.73 -4.08 -2.69
N GLN A 6 -16.22 -4.28 -3.91
CA GLN A 6 -16.03 -5.57 -4.57
C GLN A 6 -14.53 -5.77 -4.88
N PRO A 7 -13.98 -6.98 -4.62
CA PRO A 7 -12.61 -7.28 -4.95
C PRO A 7 -12.41 -7.13 -6.46
N ASN A 8 -11.67 -6.10 -6.84
CA ASN A 8 -11.37 -5.75 -8.23
C ASN A 8 -9.88 -5.92 -8.51
N LEU A 9 -9.21 -6.80 -7.77
CA LEU A 9 -7.77 -7.01 -7.88
C LEU A 9 -7.49 -8.48 -8.20
N ASP A 10 -6.84 -8.69 -9.34
CA ASP A 10 -6.38 -10.01 -9.78
C ASP A 10 -5.32 -10.55 -8.80
N ARG A 11 -5.13 -11.88 -8.77
CA ARG A 11 -4.16 -12.52 -7.86
C ARG A 11 -2.77 -11.91 -8.03
N ARG A 12 -2.35 -11.60 -9.26
CA ARG A 12 -1.04 -10.99 -9.55
C ARG A 12 -0.94 -9.57 -9.00
N GLY A 13 -1.95 -8.73 -9.24
CA GLY A 13 -2.01 -7.36 -8.73
C GLY A 13 -2.00 -7.30 -7.20
N ARG A 14 -2.58 -8.31 -6.53
CA ARG A 14 -2.54 -8.46 -5.08
C ARG A 14 -1.12 -8.72 -4.57
N TRP A 15 -0.39 -9.64 -5.18
CA TRP A 15 0.98 -9.97 -4.79
C TRP A 15 1.94 -8.82 -5.02
N VAL A 16 1.86 -8.13 -6.16
CA VAL A 16 2.72 -6.97 -6.44
C VAL A 16 2.53 -5.88 -5.39
N ARG A 17 1.29 -5.61 -4.95
CA ARG A 17 1.06 -4.62 -3.88
C ARG A 17 1.41 -5.09 -2.49
N ALA A 18 1.24 -6.38 -2.20
CA ALA A 18 1.72 -6.93 -0.94
C ALA A 18 3.25 -6.77 -0.85
N ILE A 19 3.98 -7.11 -1.92
CA ILE A 19 5.44 -6.95 -1.99
C ILE A 19 5.83 -5.47 -1.89
N TRP A 20 5.17 -4.59 -2.65
CA TRP A 20 5.44 -3.15 -2.60
C TRP A 20 5.15 -2.53 -1.23
N GLY A 21 4.03 -2.91 -0.62
CA GLY A 21 3.64 -2.48 0.73
C GLY A 21 4.64 -2.93 1.78
N VAL A 22 5.11 -4.19 1.72
CA VAL A 22 6.15 -4.73 2.60
C VAL A 22 7.47 -4.00 2.41
N LEU A 23 7.88 -3.73 1.17
CA LEU A 23 9.11 -2.96 0.88
C LEU A 23 9.04 -1.54 1.46
N MET A 24 7.94 -0.82 1.25
CA MET A 24 7.77 0.52 1.83
C MET A 24 7.73 0.48 3.36
N LEU A 25 7.12 -0.55 3.95
CA LEU A 25 7.13 -0.74 5.40
C LEU A 25 8.54 -0.98 5.94
N ALA A 26 9.31 -1.86 5.29
CA ALA A 26 10.68 -2.16 5.69
C ALA A 26 11.58 -0.91 5.62
N ILE A 27 11.46 -0.13 4.55
CA ILE A 27 12.18 1.15 4.39
C ILE A 27 11.72 2.16 5.44
N GLY A 28 10.41 2.28 5.67
CA GLY A 28 9.85 3.19 6.67
C GLY A 28 10.32 2.85 8.09
N VAL A 29 10.33 1.56 8.45
CA VAL A 29 10.85 1.08 9.73
C VAL A 29 12.36 1.36 9.84
N ALA A 30 13.14 1.13 8.78
CA ALA A 30 14.57 1.46 8.79
C ALA A 30 14.81 2.97 9.01
N LEU A 31 13.97 3.83 8.43
CA LEU A 31 14.06 5.29 8.60
C LEU A 31 13.63 5.76 10.00
N LEU A 32 12.80 5.00 10.71
CA LEU A 32 12.45 5.28 12.12
C LEU A 32 13.64 5.13 13.07
N PHE A 33 14.67 4.36 12.70
CA PHE A 33 15.92 4.28 13.45
C PHE A 33 16.86 5.49 13.21
N GLY A 34 16.52 6.39 12.30
CA GLY A 34 17.22 7.65 12.12
C GLY A 34 16.73 8.74 13.08
N GLU A 35 17.50 9.81 13.25
CA GLU A 35 17.12 10.94 14.11
C GLU A 35 16.55 12.13 13.29
N GLY A 36 15.73 12.94 13.95
CA GLY A 36 15.18 14.19 13.41
C GLY A 36 14.13 14.00 12.32
N TRP A 37 14.28 14.70 11.19
CA TRP A 37 13.30 14.73 10.10
C TRP A 37 13.03 13.34 9.47
N ARG A 38 13.99 12.41 9.59
CA ARG A 38 13.90 11.05 9.06
C ARG A 38 12.78 10.22 9.70
N VAL A 39 12.49 10.46 10.98
CA VAL A 39 11.41 9.78 11.72
C VAL A 39 10.04 10.10 11.12
N TRP A 40 9.81 11.38 10.79
CA TRP A 40 8.57 11.84 10.17
C TRP A 40 8.37 11.26 8.76
N VAL A 41 9.45 11.20 7.98
CA VAL A 41 9.42 10.55 6.66
C VAL A 41 9.19 9.04 6.80
N GLY A 42 9.84 8.40 7.77
CA GLY A 42 9.65 6.99 8.11
C GLY A 42 8.20 6.67 8.45
N LEU A 43 7.55 7.49 9.30
CA LEU A 43 6.12 7.39 9.61
C LEU A 43 5.25 7.46 8.36
N GLY A 44 5.53 8.38 7.43
CA GLY A 44 4.83 8.48 6.15
C GLY A 44 4.98 7.20 5.30
N PHE A 45 6.20 6.65 5.21
CA PHE A 45 6.47 5.41 4.49
C PHE A 45 5.78 4.20 5.12
N VAL A 46 5.78 4.11 6.46
CA VAL A 46 5.07 3.06 7.20
C VAL A 46 3.57 3.14 6.95
N ALA A 47 2.98 4.34 6.97
CA ALA A 47 1.57 4.53 6.68
C ALA A 47 1.21 4.10 5.24
N LEU A 48 2.02 4.47 4.25
CA LEU A 48 1.84 4.05 2.86
C LEU A 48 2.01 2.54 2.68
N GLY A 49 2.98 1.93 3.36
CA GLY A 49 3.19 0.48 3.34
C GLY A 49 2.02 -0.29 3.95
N LEU A 50 1.49 0.17 5.09
CA LEU A 50 0.30 -0.38 5.73
C LEU A 50 -0.94 -0.24 4.85
N LEU A 51 -1.13 0.90 4.20
CA LEU A 51 -2.23 1.09 3.24
C LEU A 51 -2.12 0.11 2.07
N GLY A 52 -0.92 -0.08 1.49
CA GLY A 52 -0.69 -1.07 0.43
C GLY A 52 -1.02 -2.51 0.86
N LEU A 53 -0.69 -2.88 2.11
CA LEU A 53 -1.03 -4.18 2.69
C LEU A 53 -2.53 -4.35 2.97
N ILE A 54 -3.20 -3.31 3.47
CA ILE A 54 -4.65 -3.32 3.72
C ILE A 54 -5.40 -3.45 2.39
N GLU A 55 -4.98 -2.72 1.36
CA GLU A 55 -5.51 -2.84 0.01
C GLU A 55 -5.30 -4.24 -0.58
N ALA A 56 -4.11 -4.82 -0.40
CA ALA A 56 -3.81 -6.18 -0.83
C ALA A 56 -4.67 -7.22 -0.09
N ARG A 57 -4.87 -7.08 1.23
CA ARG A 57 -5.71 -7.99 2.03
C ARG A 57 -7.18 -7.91 1.64
N ARG A 58 -7.71 -6.71 1.40
CA ARG A 58 -9.10 -6.52 0.97
C ARG A 58 -9.32 -6.92 -0.49
N GLY A 59 -8.26 -7.17 -1.26
CA GLY A 59 -8.35 -7.41 -2.70
C GLY A 59 -8.93 -6.21 -3.44
N TRP A 60 -8.79 -5.02 -2.86
CA TRP A 60 -9.46 -3.80 -3.28
C TRP A 60 -8.44 -2.68 -3.39
N CYS A 61 -8.51 -1.93 -4.48
CA CYS A 61 -7.58 -0.86 -4.79
C CYS A 61 -8.29 0.47 -4.83
N LEU A 62 -7.85 1.42 -4.01
CA LEU A 62 -8.38 2.77 -4.04
C LEU A 62 -8.03 3.47 -5.37
N ALA A 63 -6.81 3.30 -5.90
CA ALA A 63 -6.43 3.87 -7.20
C ALA A 63 -7.33 3.38 -8.35
N ARG A 64 -7.69 2.09 -8.38
CA ARG A 64 -8.61 1.56 -9.40
C ARG A 64 -10.04 2.04 -9.19
N ALA A 65 -10.47 2.21 -7.94
CA ALA A 65 -11.76 2.83 -7.60
C ALA A 65 -11.82 4.32 -7.99
N CYS A 66 -10.69 5.03 -7.92
CA CYS A 66 -10.52 6.39 -8.42
C CYS A 66 -10.28 6.47 -9.95
N GLY A 67 -10.35 5.34 -10.67
CA GLY A 67 -10.24 5.33 -12.13
C GLY A 67 -8.81 5.30 -12.69
N LEU A 68 -7.79 5.17 -11.84
CA LEU A 68 -6.42 4.92 -12.31
C LEU A 68 -6.37 3.53 -12.97
N LYS A 69 -6.33 3.50 -14.30
CA LYS A 69 -6.05 2.32 -15.12
C LYS A 69 -4.57 1.95 -14.96
N THR A 70 -4.24 1.27 -13.87
CA THR A 70 -2.92 0.64 -13.73
C THR A 70 -2.89 -0.60 -14.61
N ARG A 71 -2.01 -0.63 -15.63
CA ARG A 71 -1.73 -1.81 -16.49
C ARG A 71 -0.86 -2.85 -15.77
N LEU A 72 -1.22 -3.20 -14.55
CA LEU A 72 -0.59 -4.26 -13.75
C LEU A 72 -1.48 -5.49 -13.71
#